data_AF-A0A559IEJ0-F1
#
_entry.id   AF-A0A559IEJ0-F1
#
_cell.length_a   1.000
_cell.length_b   1.000
_cell.length_c   1.000
_cell.angle_alpha   90.00
_cell.angle_beta   90.00
_cell.angle_gamma   90.00
#
_symmetry.space_group_name_H-M   'P 1'
#
loop_
_entity.id
_entity.type
_entity.pdbx_description
1 polymer ?
#
loop_
_entity_poly.entity_id
_entity_poly.type
_entity_poly.pdbx_seq_one_letter_code
_entity_poly.pdbx_strand_id
1 'polypeptide(L)'
;MTTPLSEVYDFFLTKVTDYSFISLNETGDLESVLYKHLRSAIVRFTGSAKDLTVDKREQQFLSTLDDFEKEILATLMTISYTSGKVTHIKNMEQILSDKEYKIYSTANHLSQLLSLKKDLNLEASNLMVSYSYRNGLDDLE
;
A
#
# COMPACT_ATOMS: atom_id res chain seq x y z
N MET A 1 -19.87 13.39 6.24
CA MET A 1 -18.74 13.20 7.17
C MET A 1 -17.48 13.01 6.33
N THR A 2 -16.34 13.59 6.68
CA THR A 2 -15.06 13.34 5.98
C THR A 2 -14.33 12.17 6.64
N THR A 3 -13.43 11.49 5.93
CA THR A 3 -12.61 10.42 6.52
C THR A 3 -11.17 10.91 6.69
N PRO A 4 -10.62 10.93 7.92
CA PRO A 4 -9.23 11.33 8.14
C PRO A 4 -8.27 10.29 7.57
N LEU A 5 -7.11 10.75 7.07
CA LEU A 5 -6.10 9.85 6.50
C LEU A 5 -5.55 8.86 7.54
N SER A 6 -5.55 9.25 8.82
CA SER A 6 -5.11 8.42 9.94
C SER A 6 -5.84 7.08 10.03
N GLU A 7 -7.13 7.04 9.68
CA GLU A 7 -7.89 5.77 9.67
C GLU A 7 -7.32 4.81 8.64
N VAL A 8 -7.05 5.26 7.41
CA VAL A 8 -6.45 4.41 6.36
C VAL A 8 -5.02 4.00 6.74
N TYR A 9 -4.27 4.89 7.40
CA TYR A 9 -2.94 4.58 7.89
C TYR A 9 -2.94 3.50 8.96
N ASP A 10 -3.95 3.44 9.83
CA ASP A 10 -4.08 2.39 10.85
C ASP A 10 -4.25 1.00 10.20
N PHE A 11 -5.17 0.88 9.23
CA PHE A 11 -5.33 -0.35 8.44
C PHE A 11 -4.04 -0.76 7.71
N PHE A 12 -3.25 0.20 7.23
CA PHE A 12 -1.95 -0.08 6.62
C PHE A 12 -0.91 -0.55 7.65
N LEU A 13 -0.79 0.13 8.78
CA LEU A 13 0.21 -0.16 9.81
C LEU A 13 -0.04 -1.51 10.49
N THR A 14 -1.30 -1.94 10.63
CA THR A 14 -1.63 -3.28 11.12
C THR A 14 -1.17 -4.39 10.17
N LYS A 15 -1.15 -4.12 8.86
CA LYS A 15 -0.67 -5.06 7.83
C LYS A 15 0.85 -5.10 7.70
N VAL A 16 1.56 -4.05 8.13
CA VAL A 16 3.01 -3.94 7.96
C VAL A 16 3.74 -3.92 9.29
N THR A 17 4.40 -5.03 9.62
CA THR A 17 5.19 -5.22 10.85
C THR A 17 6.65 -4.80 10.67
N ASP A 18 6.90 -3.59 10.16
CA ASP A 18 8.28 -3.13 9.92
C ASP A 18 8.76 -2.11 10.95
N TYR A 19 9.84 -2.45 11.66
CA TYR A 19 10.46 -1.59 12.67
C TYR A 19 10.94 -0.23 12.11
N SER A 20 11.17 -0.12 10.80
CA SER A 20 11.55 1.15 10.16
C SER A 20 10.49 2.23 10.36
N PHE A 21 9.21 1.87 10.53
CA PHE A 21 8.15 2.85 10.80
C PHE A 21 8.25 3.45 12.19
N ILE A 22 8.79 2.72 13.17
CA ILE A 22 9.06 3.26 14.51
C ILE A 22 10.11 4.37 14.41
N SER A 23 11.21 4.11 13.70
CA SER A 23 12.26 5.11 13.49
C SER A 23 11.77 6.31 12.69
N LEU A 24 10.94 6.10 11.66
CA LEU A 24 10.33 7.20 10.90
C LEU A 24 9.36 8.04 11.74
N ASN A 25 8.69 7.42 12.72
CA ASN A 25 7.83 8.14 13.66
C ASN A 25 8.67 9.07 14.56
N GLU A 26 9.82 8.59 15.02
CA GLU A 26 10.75 9.37 15.85
C GLU A 26 11.39 10.54 15.08
N THR A 27 11.63 10.40 13.77
CA THR A 27 12.17 11.49 12.93
C THR A 27 11.10 12.48 12.44
N GLY A 28 9.80 12.14 12.56
CA GLY A 28 8.69 12.94 12.05
C GLY A 28 8.43 12.78 10.55
N ASP A 29 9.12 11.86 9.86
CA ASP A 29 8.97 11.62 8.41
C ASP A 29 7.85 10.61 8.07
N LEU A 30 7.30 9.94 9.08
CA LEU A 30 6.33 8.85 8.91
C LEU A 30 5.15 9.25 8.03
N GLU A 31 4.47 10.35 8.34
CA GLU A 31 3.28 10.79 7.59
C GLU A 31 3.61 11.08 6.12
N SER A 32 4.77 11.65 5.83
CA SER A 32 5.22 11.93 4.46
C SER A 32 5.44 10.63 3.66
N VAL A 33 5.98 9.60 4.30
CA VAL A 33 6.17 8.28 3.70
C VAL A 33 4.82 7.59 3.47
N LEU A 34 3.96 7.58 4.49
CA LEU A 34 2.61 7.00 4.39
C LEU A 34 1.79 7.67 3.29
N TYR A 35 1.85 9.01 3.19
CA TYR A 35 1.14 9.76 2.15
C TYR A 35 1.63 9.41 0.73
N LYS A 36 2.93 9.15 0.53
CA LYS A 36 3.45 8.70 -0.77
C LYS A 36 2.88 7.35 -1.18
N HIS A 37 2.81 6.41 -0.24
CA HIS A 37 2.19 5.11 -0.48
C HIS A 37 0.69 5.24 -0.75
N LEU A 38 -0.01 6.09 0.02
CA LEU A 38 -1.42 6.36 -0.17
C LEU A 38 -1.71 6.96 -1.54
N ARG A 39 -0.93 7.95 -1.97
CA ARG A 39 -1.08 8.54 -3.32
C ARG A 39 -0.91 7.49 -4.41
N SER A 40 0.02 6.56 -4.25
CA SER A 40 0.18 5.44 -5.18
C SER A 40 -1.02 4.47 -5.14
N ALA A 41 -1.64 4.28 -3.97
CA ALA A 41 -2.80 3.41 -3.81
C ALA A 41 -4.05 4.01 -4.45
N ILE A 42 -4.30 5.31 -4.23
CA ILE A 42 -5.44 6.05 -4.83
C ILE A 42 -5.45 5.91 -6.35
N VAL A 43 -4.30 6.09 -7.01
CA VAL A 43 -4.19 5.96 -8.48
C VAL A 43 -4.43 4.53 -8.95
N ARG A 44 -4.10 3.53 -8.13
CA ARG A 44 -4.28 2.10 -8.46
C ARG A 44 -5.69 1.62 -8.21
N PHE A 45 -6.50 2.34 -7.42
CA PHE A 45 -7.88 1.98 -7.14
C PHE A 45 -8.79 2.44 -8.28
N THR A 46 -8.74 1.74 -9.41
CA THR A 46 -9.43 2.11 -10.66
C THR A 46 -10.95 1.84 -10.64
N GLY A 47 -11.48 1.28 -9.55
CA GLY A 47 -12.90 0.91 -9.41
C GLY A 47 -13.62 1.63 -8.28
N SER A 48 -13.04 2.69 -7.71
CA SER A 48 -13.69 3.47 -6.65
C SER A 48 -14.90 4.22 -7.21
N ALA A 49 -16.07 3.99 -6.61
CA ALA A 49 -17.28 4.76 -6.96
C ALA A 49 -17.21 6.19 -6.40
N LYS A 50 -16.43 6.38 -5.32
CA LYS A 50 -16.27 7.67 -4.64
C LYS A 50 -15.05 8.42 -5.12
N ASP A 51 -15.15 9.75 -5.04
CA ASP A 51 -14.02 10.63 -5.28
C ASP A 51 -13.00 10.51 -4.14
N LEU A 52 -11.79 10.07 -4.48
CA LEU A 52 -10.68 9.85 -3.55
C LEU A 52 -9.80 11.10 -3.40
N THR A 53 -10.35 12.30 -3.64
CA THR A 53 -9.60 13.54 -3.46
C THR A 53 -9.28 13.75 -1.99
N VAL A 54 -8.01 14.06 -1.73
CA VAL A 54 -7.47 14.32 -0.39
C VAL A 54 -7.22 15.81 -0.22
N ASP A 55 -7.76 16.38 0.85
CA ASP A 55 -7.37 17.68 1.34
C ASP A 55 -6.03 17.57 2.09
N LYS A 56 -4.99 18.16 1.52
CA LYS A 56 -3.64 18.14 2.10
C LYS A 56 -3.49 19.06 3.33
N ARG A 57 -4.36 20.06 3.49
CA ARG A 57 -4.31 20.98 4.63
C ARG A 57 -4.93 20.31 5.85
N GLU A 58 -6.09 19.70 5.64
CA GLU A 58 -6.87 19.05 6.69
C GLU A 58 -6.50 17.57 6.90
N GLN A 59 -5.62 17.00 6.06
CA GLN A 59 -5.19 15.59 6.11
C GLN A 59 -6.38 14.61 6.15
N GLN A 60 -7.34 14.81 5.24
CA GLN A 60 -8.55 14.01 5.15
C GLN A 60 -9.03 13.83 3.70
N PHE A 61 -9.81 12.79 3.47
CA PHE A 61 -10.58 12.62 2.24
C PHE A 61 -11.79 13.55 2.24
N LEU A 62 -12.09 14.13 1.07
CA LEU A 62 -13.30 14.93 0.89
C LEU A 62 -14.58 14.06 0.96
N SER A 63 -14.45 12.77 0.65
CA SER A 63 -15.52 11.78 0.70
C SER A 63 -15.49 10.96 1.99
N THR A 64 -16.64 10.41 2.38
CA THR A 64 -16.72 9.40 3.44
C THR A 64 -16.35 8.02 2.88
N LEU A 65 -15.27 7.42 3.36
CA LEU A 65 -14.86 6.06 3.00
C LEU A 65 -15.47 5.06 3.98
N ASP A 66 -15.99 3.95 3.46
CA ASP A 66 -16.36 2.76 4.21
C ASP A 66 -15.11 1.98 4.64
N ASP A 67 -15.22 1.15 5.68
CA ASP A 67 -14.07 0.33 6.12
C ASP A 67 -13.57 -0.60 5.03
N PHE A 68 -14.45 -1.04 4.12
CA PHE A 68 -14.05 -1.83 2.95
C PHE A 68 -13.15 -1.05 1.98
N GLU A 69 -13.42 0.24 1.76
CA GLU A 69 -12.63 1.11 0.90
C GLU A 69 -11.27 1.42 1.54
N LYS A 70 -11.26 1.65 2.86
CA LYS A 70 -10.02 1.84 3.64
C LYS A 70 -9.13 0.59 3.57
N GLU A 71 -9.72 -0.59 3.67
CA GLU A 71 -9.01 -1.87 3.58
C GLU A 71 -8.40 -2.12 2.19
N ILE A 72 -9.11 -1.76 1.12
CA ILE A 72 -8.56 -1.81 -0.26
C ILE A 72 -7.35 -0.87 -0.36
N LEU A 73 -7.50 0.38 0.09
CA LEU A 73 -6.42 1.36 0.04
C LEU A 73 -5.20 0.90 0.84
N ALA A 74 -5.40 0.38 2.05
CA ALA A 74 -4.33 -0.16 2.88
C ALA A 74 -3.59 -1.33 2.20
N THR A 75 -4.31 -2.27 1.60
CA THR A 75 -3.71 -3.39 0.85
C THR A 75 -2.91 -2.90 -0.35
N LEU A 76 -3.42 -1.92 -1.11
CA LEU A 76 -2.71 -1.29 -2.22
C LEU A 76 -1.45 -0.52 -1.76
N MET A 77 -1.50 0.11 -0.58
CA MET A 77 -0.33 0.73 0.04
C MET A 77 0.75 -0.32 0.37
N THR A 78 0.37 -1.48 0.91
CA THR A 78 1.28 -2.60 1.20
C THR A 78 1.97 -3.14 -0.06
N ILE A 79 1.26 -3.17 -1.19
CA ILE A 79 1.86 -3.53 -2.50
C ILE A 79 2.91 -2.49 -2.93
N SER A 80 2.62 -1.20 -2.76
CA SER A 80 3.57 -0.12 -3.07
C SER A 80 4.82 -0.21 -2.21
N TYR A 81 4.64 -0.43 -0.91
CA TYR A 81 5.71 -0.63 0.06
C TYR A 81 6.60 -1.84 -0.28
N THR A 82 5.99 -3.00 -0.51
CA THR A 82 6.70 -4.23 -0.89
C THR A 82 7.44 -4.08 -2.21
N SER A 83 6.85 -3.35 -3.17
CA SER A 83 7.51 -3.04 -4.44
C SER A 83 8.76 -2.19 -4.25
N GLY A 84 8.76 -1.22 -3.34
CA GLY A 84 9.94 -0.44 -2.98
C GLY A 84 11.08 -1.30 -2.45
N LYS A 85 10.77 -2.25 -1.55
CA LYS A 85 11.75 -3.22 -1.02
C LYS A 85 12.34 -4.12 -2.10
N VAL A 86 11.51 -4.64 -3.00
CA VAL A 86 11.96 -5.45 -4.14
C VAL A 86 12.93 -4.66 -5.03
N THR A 87 12.58 -3.41 -5.35
CA THR A 87 13.46 -2.54 -6.16
C THR A 87 14.77 -2.23 -5.45
N HIS A 88 14.73 -1.95 -4.13
CA HIS A 88 15.93 -1.73 -3.35
C HIS A 88 16.88 -2.93 -3.39
N ILE A 89 16.37 -4.14 -3.16
CA ILE A 89 17.17 -5.37 -3.21
C ILE A 89 17.76 -5.59 -4.60
N LYS A 90 16.98 -5.42 -5.67
CA LYS A 90 17.48 -5.54 -7.05
C LYS A 90 18.60 -4.54 -7.36
N ASN A 91 18.46 -3.29 -6.92
CA ASN A 91 19.50 -2.28 -7.09
C ASN A 91 20.78 -2.67 -6.32
N MET A 92 20.64 -3.21 -5.10
CA MET A 92 21.78 -3.72 -4.34
C MET A 92 22.47 -4.90 -5.06
N GLU A 93 21.70 -5.86 -5.61
CA GLU A 93 22.26 -6.97 -6.39
C GLU A 93 23.02 -6.49 -7.63
N GLN A 94 22.53 -5.44 -8.31
CA GLN A 94 23.20 -4.86 -9.46
C GLN A 94 24.53 -4.19 -9.10
N ILE A 95 24.57 -3.43 -7.99
CA ILE A 95 25.80 -2.75 -7.52
C ILE A 95 26.82 -3.76 -6.99
N LEU A 96 26.36 -4.81 -6.29
CA LEU A 96 27.21 -5.81 -5.65
C LEU A 96 27.63 -6.94 -6.58
N SER A 97 26.95 -7.18 -7.71
CA SER A 97 27.48 -8.08 -8.76
C SER A 97 28.84 -7.61 -9.30
N ASP A 98 29.19 -6.33 -9.09
CA ASP A 98 30.51 -5.75 -9.41
C ASP A 98 31.59 -6.08 -8.33
N LYS A 99 31.17 -6.43 -7.11
CA LYS A 99 32.04 -6.80 -5.97
C LYS A 99 31.41 -7.92 -5.14
N GLU A 100 31.66 -9.16 -5.57
CA GLU A 100 31.44 -10.44 -4.88
C GLU A 100 30.59 -10.41 -3.60
N TYR A 101 29.26 -10.58 -3.74
CA TYR A 101 28.37 -10.82 -2.60
C TYR A 101 27.62 -12.16 -2.71
N LYS A 102 27.44 -12.80 -1.55
CA LYS A 102 26.75 -14.09 -1.35
C LYS A 102 25.37 -14.15 -2.04
N ILE A 103 25.34 -14.77 -3.22
CA ILE A 103 24.21 -14.79 -4.16
C ILE A 103 22.99 -15.57 -3.63
N TYR A 104 23.18 -16.54 -2.72
CA TYR A 104 22.11 -17.48 -2.37
C TYR A 104 21.04 -16.96 -1.39
N SER A 105 21.39 -16.21 -0.34
CA SER A 105 20.38 -15.75 0.64
C SER A 105 19.55 -14.57 0.13
N THR A 106 20.15 -13.68 -0.66
CA THR A 106 19.49 -12.50 -1.23
C THR A 106 18.46 -12.91 -2.29
N ALA A 107 18.81 -13.85 -3.18
CA ALA A 107 17.89 -14.37 -4.19
C ALA A 107 16.67 -15.07 -3.57
N ASN A 108 16.86 -15.83 -2.49
CA ASN A 108 15.76 -16.46 -1.76
C ASN A 108 14.85 -15.44 -1.07
N HIS A 109 15.40 -14.39 -0.48
CA HIS A 109 14.62 -13.32 0.13
C HIS A 109 13.84 -12.51 -0.92
N LEU A 110 14.46 -12.21 -2.06
CA LEU A 110 13.81 -11.55 -3.18
C LEU A 110 12.65 -12.38 -3.75
N SER A 111 12.85 -13.69 -3.89
CA SER A 111 11.83 -14.61 -4.38
C SER A 111 10.61 -14.66 -3.43
N GLN A 112 10.84 -14.68 -2.12
CA GLN A 112 9.76 -14.62 -1.12
C GLN A 112 8.99 -13.30 -1.18
N LEU A 113 9.68 -12.16 -1.31
CA LEU A 113 9.03 -10.86 -1.47
C LEU A 113 8.22 -10.74 -2.76
N LEU A 114 8.71 -11.34 -3.86
CA LEU A 114 7.97 -11.40 -5.12
C LEU A 114 6.72 -12.25 -5.00
N SER A 115 6.78 -13.38 -4.27
CA SER A 115 5.61 -14.21 -3.98
C SER A 115 4.60 -13.44 -3.13
N LEU A 116 5.04 -12.86 -2.01
CA LEU A 116 4.19 -12.03 -1.14
C LEU A 116 3.53 -10.91 -1.93
N LYS A 117 4.28 -10.22 -2.79
CA LYS A 117 3.72 -9.19 -3.66
C LYS A 117 2.63 -9.75 -4.58
N LYS A 118 2.83 -10.94 -5.16
CA LYS A 118 1.83 -11.58 -6.02
C LYS A 118 0.55 -11.89 -5.24
N ASP A 119 0.68 -12.43 -4.03
CA ASP A 119 -0.44 -12.74 -3.15
C ASP A 119 -1.22 -11.47 -2.78
N LEU A 120 -0.51 -10.40 -2.41
CA LEU A 120 -1.13 -9.10 -2.13
C LEU A 120 -1.85 -8.50 -3.35
N ASN A 121 -1.31 -8.65 -4.56
CA ASN A 121 -2.00 -8.19 -5.78
C ASN A 121 -3.27 -8.99 -6.06
N LEU A 122 -3.25 -10.30 -5.76
CA LEU A 122 -4.44 -11.14 -5.89
C LEU A 122 -5.51 -10.74 -4.86
N GLU A 123 -5.11 -10.53 -3.61
CA GLU A 123 -5.98 -10.05 -2.53
C GLU A 123 -6.62 -8.70 -2.89
N ALA A 124 -5.81 -7.72 -3.32
CA ALA A 124 -6.32 -6.42 -3.75
C ALA A 124 -7.29 -6.52 -4.93
N SER A 125 -7.00 -7.41 -5.89
CA SER A 125 -7.89 -7.64 -7.04
C SER A 125 -9.22 -8.24 -6.59
N ASN A 126 -9.19 -9.25 -5.71
CA ASN A 126 -10.39 -9.86 -5.15
C ASN A 126 -11.23 -8.85 -4.35
N LEU A 127 -10.59 -8.03 -3.52
CA LEU A 127 -11.28 -6.96 -2.78
C LEU A 127 -11.94 -5.95 -3.73
N MET A 128 -11.23 -5.47 -4.76
CA MET A 128 -11.80 -4.55 -5.74
C MET A 128 -12.97 -5.17 -6.53
N VAL A 129 -12.88 -6.45 -6.87
CA VAL A 129 -13.97 -7.18 -7.52
C VAL A 129 -15.19 -7.29 -6.60
N SER A 130 -14.99 -7.68 -5.34
CA SER A 130 -16.06 -7.72 -4.33
C SER A 130 -16.69 -6.34 -4.11
N TYR A 131 -15.90 -5.27 -4.09
CA TYR A 131 -16.39 -3.89 -4.03
C TYR A 131 -17.27 -3.56 -5.23
N SER A 132 -16.81 -3.85 -6.44
CA SER A 132 -17.55 -3.58 -7.67
C SER A 132 -18.87 -4.36 -7.73
N TYR A 133 -18.89 -5.61 -7.24
CA TYR A 133 -20.13 -6.39 -7.15
C TYR A 133 -21.10 -5.81 -6.12
N ARG A 134 -20.60 -5.42 -4.94
CA ARG A 134 -21.42 -4.79 -3.90
C ARG A 134 -22.06 -3.50 -4.42
N ASN A 135 -21.27 -2.63 -5.03
CA ASN A 135 -21.77 -1.35 -5.54
C ASN A 135 -22.68 -1.53 -6.78
N GLY A 136 -22.36 -2.47 -7.67
CA GLY A 136 -23.18 -2.75 -8.85
C GLY A 136 -24.52 -3.45 -8.55
N LEU A 137 -24.67 -4.07 -7.37
CA LEU A 137 -25.95 -4.58 -6.89
C LEU A 137 -26.83 -3.47 -6.31
N ASP A 138 -26.24 -2.47 -5.63
CA ASP A 138 -26.96 -1.28 -5.15
C ASP A 138 -27.54 -0.43 -6.29
N ASP A 139 -26.90 -0.41 -7.48
CA ASP A 139 -27.41 0.29 -8.67
C ASP A 139 -28.62 -0.42 -9.36
N LEU A 140 -28.99 -1.63 -8.91
CA LEU A 140 -30.08 -2.43 -9.49
C LEU A 140 -31.35 -2.51 -8.61
N GLU A 141 -31.33 -1.95 -7.39
CA GLU A 141 -32.50 -1.78 -6.51
C GLU A 141 -33.13 -0.37 -6.64
#